data_AF-A0A2G6NTV2-F1
#
_entry.id   AF-A0A2G6NTV2-F1
#
_cell.length_a   1.000
_cell.length_b   1.000
_cell.length_c   1.000
_cell.angle_alpha   90.00
_cell.angle_beta   90.00
_cell.angle_gamma   90.00
#
_symmetry.space_group_name_H-M   'P 1'
#
loop_
_entity.id
_entity.type
_entity.pdbx_description
1 polymer ?
#
loop_
_entity_poly.entity_id
_entity_poly.type
_entity_poly.pdbx_seq_one_letter_code
_entity_poly.pdbx_strand_id
1 'polypeptide(L)'
;MNYTTTGADAVPAEDTNPANGVPDFVEKVATYFDYSWEIEVDTHGFQAPPIGNGQYQVSFAAQNTYGYTSIVNYNQGSTRITMHPNFTVFPGNDDPEGNVWGAAKVTAAHEFKHATQFATSRWSEGGWNEVDAVWAEELVYDIVNDYYNYLSGESPIRQPTIPLDGGAQNTGSYEDCVWEMWMSQTWGVEFIHDYWEYRQTHTLVSVMNSFEYVMNQYGTTLTEGWALFTAWNYGTG
;
A
#
# COMPACT_ATOMS: atom_id res chain seq x y z
N MET A 1 0.37 -5.92 19.02
CA MET A 1 1.50 -4.98 18.86
C MET A 1 2.65 -5.43 19.76
N ASN A 2 3.88 -5.53 19.23
CA ASN A 2 5.10 -5.81 20.00
C ASN A 2 6.04 -4.60 19.95
N TYR A 3 6.44 -4.05 21.10
CA TYR A 3 7.24 -2.83 21.19
C TYR A 3 8.20 -2.85 22.38
N THR A 4 9.15 -1.93 22.39
CA THR A 4 9.99 -1.57 23.55
C THR A 4 9.93 -0.05 23.75
N THR A 5 10.15 0.41 24.98
CA THR A 5 10.27 1.83 25.33
C THR A 5 11.73 2.24 25.62
N THR A 6 12.66 1.32 25.39
CA THR A 6 14.10 1.53 25.61
C THR A 6 14.93 0.90 24.49
N GLY A 7 16.15 1.42 24.29
CA GLY A 7 17.04 0.96 23.23
C GLY A 7 16.76 1.64 21.89
N ALA A 8 17.36 1.10 20.81
CA ALA A 8 17.22 1.67 19.48
C ALA A 8 15.80 1.52 18.92
N ASP A 9 15.12 0.43 19.24
CA ASP A 9 13.76 0.10 18.75
C ASP A 9 12.66 0.80 19.56
N ALA A 10 13.02 1.77 20.40
CA ALA A 10 12.10 2.41 21.34
C ALA A 10 11.06 3.26 20.60
N VAL A 11 9.79 2.96 20.84
CA VAL A 11 8.68 3.87 20.50
C VAL A 11 8.65 5.05 21.49
N PRO A 12 8.03 6.20 21.13
CA PRO A 12 7.76 7.28 22.07
C PRO A 12 7.07 6.73 23.32
N ALA A 13 7.60 7.04 24.50
CA ALA A 13 7.15 6.44 25.77
C ALA A 13 5.99 7.19 26.44
N GLU A 14 5.43 8.20 25.79
CA GLU A 14 4.28 8.95 26.30
C GLU A 14 3.06 8.02 26.39
N ASP A 15 2.41 7.99 27.56
CA ASP A 15 1.26 7.14 27.92
C ASP A 15 0.38 7.98 28.84
N THR A 16 -0.50 8.78 28.24
CA THR A 16 -1.27 9.80 28.95
C THR A 16 -2.76 9.74 28.63
N ASN A 17 -3.15 9.21 27.47
CA ASN A 17 -4.51 9.32 26.94
C ASN A 17 -5.01 8.02 26.29
N PRO A 18 -5.43 7.02 27.10
CA PRO A 18 -5.41 6.99 28.56
C PRO A 18 -4.11 6.42 29.11
N ALA A 19 -3.66 6.91 30.27
CA ALA A 19 -2.50 6.34 30.99
C ALA A 19 -2.75 4.88 31.44
N ASN A 20 -2.49 3.91 30.57
CA ASN A 20 -2.91 2.50 30.73
C ASN A 20 -1.75 1.49 30.66
N GLY A 21 -0.52 1.97 30.51
CA GLY A 21 0.70 1.16 30.39
C GLY A 21 1.09 0.85 28.94
N VAL A 22 0.33 1.31 27.95
CA VAL A 22 0.65 1.22 26.53
C VAL A 22 0.94 2.63 26.02
N PRO A 23 2.06 2.87 25.33
CA PRO A 23 2.34 4.20 24.81
C PRO A 23 1.25 4.67 23.83
N ASP A 24 0.84 5.94 23.94
CA ASP A 24 -0.20 6.58 23.13
C ASP A 24 0.10 6.40 21.62
N PHE A 25 1.37 6.44 21.23
CA PHE A 25 1.83 6.17 19.87
C PHE A 25 1.44 4.77 19.37
N VAL A 26 1.64 3.74 20.20
CA VAL A 26 1.33 2.35 19.83
C VAL A 26 -0.17 2.14 19.69
N GLU A 27 -0.97 2.72 20.60
CA GLU A 27 -2.43 2.66 20.53
C GLU A 27 -2.94 3.35 19.26
N LYS A 28 -2.42 4.53 18.95
CA LYS A 28 -2.83 5.27 17.75
C LYS A 28 -2.46 4.53 16.46
N VAL A 29 -1.26 3.96 16.36
CA VAL A 29 -0.89 3.13 15.20
C VAL A 29 -1.78 1.88 15.11
N ALA A 30 -2.23 1.30 16.23
CA ALA A 30 -3.19 0.19 16.19
C ALA A 30 -4.52 0.61 15.56
N THR A 31 -5.03 1.79 15.89
CA THR A 31 -6.25 2.32 15.26
C THR A 31 -6.09 2.54 13.76
N TYR A 32 -4.88 2.83 13.28
CA TYR A 32 -4.63 2.96 11.85
C TYR A 32 -4.72 1.62 11.11
N PHE A 33 -4.22 0.54 11.71
CA PHE A 33 -4.38 -0.80 11.15
C PHE A 33 -5.81 -1.32 11.21
N ASP A 34 -6.53 -1.03 12.30
CA ASP A 34 -7.96 -1.38 12.39
C ASP A 34 -8.76 -0.67 11.29
N TYR A 35 -8.43 0.60 10.99
CA TYR A 35 -9.06 1.35 9.90
C TYR A 35 -8.64 0.84 8.51
N SER A 36 -7.37 0.50 8.28
CA SER A 36 -6.92 -0.15 7.03
C SER A 36 -7.64 -1.48 6.80
N TRP A 37 -7.86 -2.28 7.86
CA TRP A 37 -8.68 -3.50 7.76
C TRP A 37 -10.11 -3.18 7.37
N GLU A 38 -10.75 -2.22 8.04
CA GLU A 38 -12.14 -1.82 7.76
C GLU A 38 -12.32 -1.38 6.30
N ILE A 39 -11.39 -0.57 5.77
CA ILE A 39 -11.47 -0.07 4.40
C ILE A 39 -11.13 -1.16 3.39
N GLU A 40 -9.97 -1.80 3.50
CA GLU A 40 -9.51 -2.75 2.47
C GLU A 40 -10.33 -4.05 2.48
N VAL A 41 -10.58 -4.63 3.65
CA VAL A 41 -11.22 -5.95 3.77
C VAL A 41 -12.72 -5.81 3.91
N ASP A 42 -13.20 -5.09 4.93
CA ASP A 42 -14.63 -5.11 5.26
C ASP A 42 -15.46 -4.29 4.26
N THR A 43 -14.94 -3.16 3.79
CA THR A 43 -15.63 -2.25 2.87
C THR A 43 -15.43 -2.65 1.41
N HIS A 44 -14.18 -2.92 1.00
CA HIS A 44 -13.84 -3.19 -0.41
C HIS A 44 -13.60 -4.67 -0.74
N GLY A 45 -13.63 -5.57 0.26
CA GLY A 45 -13.65 -7.01 0.00
C GLY A 45 -12.33 -7.59 -0.49
N PHE A 46 -11.19 -6.91 -0.31
CA PHE A 46 -9.89 -7.50 -0.58
C PHE A 46 -9.64 -8.71 0.34
N GLN A 47 -8.79 -9.64 -0.11
CA GLN A 47 -8.55 -10.89 0.61
C GLN A 47 -7.94 -10.62 1.98
N ALA A 48 -8.70 -10.92 3.03
CA ALA A 48 -8.22 -10.83 4.40
C ALA A 48 -6.97 -11.70 4.61
N PRO A 49 -5.89 -11.18 5.22
CA PRO A 49 -4.75 -12.00 5.56
C PRO A 49 -5.10 -12.99 6.68
N PRO A 50 -4.50 -14.20 6.70
CA PRO A 50 -4.77 -15.17 7.75
C PRO A 50 -4.25 -14.68 9.11
N ILE A 51 -5.17 -14.48 10.05
CA ILE A 51 -4.90 -14.13 11.45
C ILE A 51 -5.14 -15.29 12.43
N GLY A 52 -5.60 -16.44 11.92
CA GLY A 52 -6.00 -17.58 12.74
C GLY A 52 -7.14 -17.21 13.69
N ASN A 53 -7.00 -17.52 14.98
CA ASN A 53 -7.96 -17.16 16.03
C ASN A 53 -7.51 -15.92 16.84
N GLY A 54 -6.60 -15.10 16.30
CA GLY A 54 -5.93 -14.05 17.06
C GLY A 54 -5.79 -12.73 16.31
N GLN A 55 -4.97 -11.84 16.87
CA GLN A 55 -4.67 -10.53 16.31
C GLN A 55 -3.52 -10.62 15.29
N TYR A 56 -3.61 -9.80 14.23
CA TYR A 56 -2.52 -9.62 13.28
C TYR A 56 -1.27 -9.10 13.98
N GLN A 57 -0.09 -9.62 13.61
CA GLN A 57 1.15 -9.32 14.31
C GLN A 57 1.82 -8.09 13.72
N VAL A 58 1.92 -7.03 14.52
CA VAL A 58 2.64 -5.81 14.21
C VAL A 58 3.70 -5.56 15.27
N SER A 59 4.91 -5.18 14.85
CA SER A 59 6.04 -4.82 15.71
C SER A 59 6.71 -3.51 15.30
N PHE A 60 7.60 -2.98 16.14
CA PHE A 60 8.39 -1.78 15.85
C PHE A 60 9.89 -2.09 15.95
N ALA A 61 10.68 -1.57 15.01
CA ALA A 61 12.13 -1.75 15.01
C ALA A 61 12.84 -0.58 14.31
N ALA A 62 14.00 -0.17 14.83
CA ALA A 62 14.82 0.86 14.20
C ALA A 62 15.27 0.42 12.80
N GLN A 63 14.99 1.25 11.80
CA GLN A 63 15.24 0.95 10.40
C GLN A 63 15.31 2.23 9.57
N ASN A 64 15.71 2.11 8.29
CA ASN A 64 15.76 3.26 7.37
C ASN A 64 14.53 3.34 6.45
N THR A 65 13.55 2.45 6.63
CA THR A 65 12.29 2.39 5.86
C THR A 65 11.10 2.73 6.74
N TYR A 66 10.01 3.15 6.14
CA TYR A 66 8.76 3.45 6.86
C TYR A 66 8.22 2.19 7.57
N GLY A 67 8.12 1.10 6.83
CA GLY A 67 7.69 -0.22 7.29
C GLY A 67 8.34 -1.33 6.47
N TYR A 68 7.96 -2.57 6.78
CA TYR A 68 7.99 -3.69 5.85
C TYR A 68 7.09 -4.84 6.32
N THR A 69 6.61 -5.62 5.36
CA THR A 69 5.84 -6.84 5.59
C THR A 69 6.71 -8.07 5.36
N SER A 70 6.65 -9.03 6.28
CA SER A 70 7.46 -10.25 6.22
C SER A 70 6.62 -11.51 6.32
N ILE A 71 7.05 -12.55 5.60
CA ILE A 71 6.37 -13.84 5.57
C ILE A 71 6.59 -14.57 6.90
N VAL A 72 5.49 -14.99 7.54
CA VAL A 72 5.52 -15.88 8.71
C VAL A 72 5.39 -17.33 8.26
N ASN A 73 4.46 -17.61 7.35
CA ASN A 73 4.26 -18.94 6.78
C ASN A 73 3.74 -18.83 5.35
N TYR A 74 4.58 -19.26 4.41
CA TYR A 74 4.28 -19.18 2.98
C TYR A 74 3.04 -19.98 2.59
N ASN A 75 2.91 -21.23 3.07
CA ASN A 75 1.80 -22.09 2.69
C ASN A 75 0.46 -21.60 3.24
N GLN A 76 0.47 -21.07 4.45
CA GLN A 76 -0.72 -20.48 5.07
C GLN A 76 -1.07 -19.11 4.50
N GLY A 77 -0.14 -18.43 3.82
CA GLY A 77 -0.33 -17.06 3.34
C GLY A 77 -0.25 -16.03 4.46
N SER A 78 0.36 -16.37 5.60
CA SER A 78 0.40 -15.49 6.78
C SER A 78 1.67 -14.66 6.80
N THR A 79 1.51 -13.38 7.15
CA THR A 79 2.54 -12.36 7.24
C THR A 79 2.54 -11.69 8.61
N ARG A 80 3.51 -10.81 8.84
CA ARG A 80 3.56 -9.84 9.95
C ARG A 80 4.16 -8.53 9.46
N ILE A 81 3.88 -7.44 10.16
CA ILE A 81 4.35 -6.10 9.78
C ILE A 81 5.34 -5.58 10.83
N THR A 82 6.39 -4.90 10.36
CA THR A 82 7.31 -4.13 11.21
C THR A 82 7.31 -2.67 10.79
N MET A 83 6.95 -1.78 11.72
CA MET A 83 6.88 -0.34 11.53
C MET A 83 8.15 0.35 12.04
N HIS A 84 8.47 1.52 11.50
CA HIS A 84 9.45 2.40 12.10
C HIS A 84 8.95 2.87 13.49
N PRO A 85 9.80 2.96 14.52
CA PRO A 85 9.34 3.16 15.89
C PRO A 85 8.82 4.57 16.17
N ASN A 86 9.12 5.58 15.33
CA ASN A 86 8.77 6.98 15.62
C ASN A 86 8.57 7.90 14.39
N PHE A 87 8.78 7.39 13.18
CA PHE A 87 8.72 8.12 11.89
C PHE A 87 9.39 9.52 11.80
N THR A 88 10.33 9.89 12.68
CA THR A 88 10.85 11.28 12.75
C THR A 88 11.84 11.66 11.65
N VAL A 89 12.29 10.68 10.85
CA VAL A 89 13.37 10.85 9.85
C VAL A 89 12.85 10.88 8.42
N PHE A 90 11.54 10.80 8.21
CA PHE A 90 10.94 10.71 6.88
C PHE A 90 10.57 12.09 6.32
N PRO A 91 10.42 12.20 4.99
CA PRO A 91 9.94 13.39 4.30
C PRO A 91 8.61 13.96 4.85
N GLY A 92 8.29 15.17 4.40
CA GLY A 92 7.01 15.78 4.73
C GLY A 92 5.85 15.20 3.90
N ASN A 93 4.65 15.34 4.47
CA ASN A 93 3.38 15.00 3.85
C ASN A 93 2.29 15.99 4.29
N ASP A 94 1.09 15.84 3.78
CA ASP A 94 0.01 16.81 3.92
C ASP A 94 -0.94 16.50 5.10
N ASP A 95 -0.60 15.52 5.95
CA ASP A 95 -1.45 15.17 7.09
C ASP A 95 -1.57 16.34 8.08
N PRO A 96 -2.79 16.76 8.45
CA PRO A 96 -3.00 17.91 9.34
C PRO A 96 -2.54 17.66 10.78
N GLU A 97 -2.33 16.41 11.18
CA GLU A 97 -1.77 16.03 12.48
C GLU A 97 -0.23 16.07 12.45
N GLY A 98 0.37 16.19 11.27
CA GLY A 98 1.79 16.37 11.03
C GLY A 98 2.49 15.11 10.49
N ASN A 99 3.68 15.32 9.93
CA ASN A 99 4.42 14.34 9.13
C ASN A 99 4.55 12.95 9.77
N VAL A 100 4.82 12.88 11.09
CA VAL A 100 4.98 11.61 11.82
C VAL A 100 3.69 10.77 11.77
N TRP A 101 2.53 11.41 11.93
CA TRP A 101 1.24 10.73 11.92
C TRP A 101 0.80 10.40 10.50
N GLY A 102 1.02 11.30 9.54
CA GLY A 102 0.80 11.01 8.12
C GLY A 102 1.60 9.80 7.67
N ALA A 103 2.91 9.78 7.97
CA ALA A 103 3.80 8.67 7.63
C ALA A 103 3.32 7.35 8.28
N ALA A 104 2.94 7.38 9.56
CA ALA A 104 2.43 6.19 10.23
C ALA A 104 1.10 5.67 9.65
N LYS A 105 0.19 6.55 9.22
CA LYS A 105 -1.08 6.19 8.57
C LYS A 105 -0.85 5.50 7.24
N VAL A 106 -0.13 6.13 6.31
CA VAL A 106 0.11 5.56 4.98
C VAL A 106 0.90 4.26 5.07
N THR A 107 1.90 4.18 5.97
CA THR A 107 2.62 2.92 6.21
C THR A 107 1.69 1.81 6.70
N ALA A 108 0.70 2.12 7.55
CA ALA A 108 -0.24 1.11 8.02
C ALA A 108 -1.10 0.56 6.86
N ALA A 109 -1.61 1.42 5.98
CA ALA A 109 -2.34 1.00 4.78
C ALA A 109 -1.44 0.23 3.81
N HIS A 110 -0.28 0.78 3.46
CA HIS A 110 0.69 0.17 2.54
C HIS A 110 1.10 -1.24 2.95
N GLU A 111 1.53 -1.40 4.20
CA GLU A 111 2.01 -2.69 4.70
C GLU A 111 0.86 -3.68 4.95
N PHE A 112 -0.31 -3.18 5.32
CA PHE A 112 -1.48 -4.04 5.42
C PHE A 112 -1.93 -4.54 4.03
N LYS A 113 -1.85 -3.68 3.02
CA LYS A 113 -2.10 -4.09 1.63
C LYS A 113 -1.18 -5.21 1.20
N HIS A 114 0.12 -5.14 1.49
CA HIS A 114 1.03 -6.25 1.26
C HIS A 114 0.60 -7.56 1.94
N ALA A 115 0.00 -7.51 3.13
CA ALA A 115 -0.55 -8.70 3.78
C ALA A 115 -1.72 -9.30 2.98
N THR A 116 -2.64 -8.46 2.47
CA THR A 116 -3.74 -8.91 1.60
C THR A 116 -3.22 -9.50 0.29
N GLN A 117 -2.25 -8.85 -0.35
CA GLN A 117 -1.63 -9.29 -1.61
C GLN A 117 -0.96 -10.66 -1.43
N PHE A 118 -0.24 -10.86 -0.32
CA PHE A 118 0.39 -12.15 -0.03
C PHE A 118 -0.66 -13.25 0.16
N ALA A 119 -1.76 -12.95 0.85
CA ALA A 119 -2.87 -13.86 1.04
C ALA A 119 -3.54 -14.24 -0.31
N THR A 120 -3.63 -13.29 -1.24
CA THR A 120 -4.22 -13.45 -2.58
C THR A 120 -3.34 -14.28 -3.53
N SER A 121 -2.10 -13.84 -3.77
CA SER A 121 -1.28 -14.30 -4.90
C SER A 121 0.12 -14.78 -4.52
N ARG A 122 0.46 -14.72 -3.22
CA ARG A 122 1.83 -14.93 -2.70
C ARG A 122 2.86 -13.99 -3.33
N TRP A 123 2.45 -12.73 -3.60
CA TRP A 123 3.28 -11.70 -4.23
C TRP A 123 3.85 -12.10 -5.60
N SER A 124 3.09 -12.87 -6.38
CA SER A 124 3.51 -13.27 -7.73
C SER A 124 3.73 -12.11 -8.69
N GLU A 125 3.23 -10.92 -8.33
CA GLU A 125 3.25 -9.68 -9.08
C GLU A 125 4.61 -8.95 -8.99
N GLY A 126 5.52 -9.34 -8.08
CA GLY A 126 6.84 -8.69 -7.98
C GLY A 126 6.74 -7.20 -7.60
N GLY A 127 7.39 -6.31 -8.36
CA GLY A 127 7.40 -4.86 -8.05
C GLY A 127 6.02 -4.21 -8.15
N TRP A 128 5.10 -4.79 -8.93
CA TRP A 128 3.72 -4.30 -9.05
C TRP A 128 2.94 -4.32 -7.72
N ASN A 129 3.38 -5.12 -6.74
CA ASN A 129 2.81 -5.06 -5.39
C ASN A 129 2.98 -3.67 -4.76
N GLU A 130 4.04 -2.94 -5.09
CA GLU A 130 4.28 -1.59 -4.58
C GLU A 130 3.33 -0.57 -5.21
N VAL A 131 2.98 -0.75 -6.49
CA VAL A 131 2.02 0.12 -7.20
C VAL A 131 0.67 0.12 -6.46
N ASP A 132 0.17 -1.08 -6.15
CA ASP A 132 -1.10 -1.29 -5.47
C ASP A 132 -1.03 -0.95 -3.96
N ALA A 133 0.12 -1.16 -3.32
CA ALA A 133 0.32 -0.75 -1.92
C ALA A 133 0.32 0.78 -1.76
N VAL A 134 0.96 1.52 -2.67
CA VAL A 134 0.89 3.00 -2.66
C VAL A 134 -0.50 3.50 -3.06
N TRP A 135 -1.19 2.85 -3.99
CA TRP A 135 -2.60 3.18 -4.28
C TRP A 135 -3.49 2.99 -3.03
N ALA A 136 -3.25 1.94 -2.24
CA ALA A 136 -3.98 1.72 -1.00
C ALA A 136 -3.76 2.83 0.05
N GLU A 137 -2.63 3.52 0.03
CA GLU A 137 -2.40 4.70 0.87
C GLU A 137 -3.44 5.79 0.62
N GLU A 138 -3.73 6.08 -0.66
CA GLU A 138 -4.72 7.08 -1.05
C GLU A 138 -6.16 6.58 -0.85
N LEU A 139 -6.40 5.28 -1.04
CA LEU A 139 -7.70 4.68 -0.73
C LEU A 139 -8.08 4.87 0.75
N VAL A 140 -7.14 4.62 1.65
CA VAL A 140 -7.41 4.62 3.10
C VAL A 140 -7.21 6.03 3.68
N TYR A 141 -6.18 6.76 3.27
CA TYR A 141 -5.75 8.02 3.86
C TYR A 141 -5.47 9.14 2.84
N ASP A 142 -6.43 9.41 1.95
CA ASP A 142 -6.44 10.45 0.89
C ASP A 142 -5.86 11.84 1.28
N ILE A 143 -5.95 12.25 2.55
CA ILE A 143 -5.43 13.55 2.98
C ILE A 143 -3.90 13.59 3.10
N VAL A 144 -3.21 12.45 3.19
CA VAL A 144 -1.77 12.42 3.51
C VAL A 144 -0.91 12.76 2.30
N ASN A 145 -1.25 12.26 1.10
CA ASN A 145 -0.51 12.52 -0.14
C ASN A 145 1.02 12.24 -0.05
N ASP A 146 1.46 11.22 0.69
CA ASP A 146 2.89 10.90 0.85
C ASP A 146 3.51 10.46 -0.49
N TYR A 147 2.69 9.90 -1.39
CA TYR A 147 3.10 9.39 -2.69
C TYR A 147 3.73 10.43 -3.62
N TYR A 148 3.50 11.73 -3.40
CA TYR A 148 4.19 12.81 -4.11
C TYR A 148 5.72 12.71 -3.99
N ASN A 149 6.24 12.13 -2.91
CA ASN A 149 7.66 11.88 -2.74
C ASN A 149 8.23 10.90 -3.79
N TYR A 150 7.41 9.99 -4.33
CA TYR A 150 7.80 9.01 -5.35
C TYR A 150 7.77 9.59 -6.76
N LEU A 151 6.89 10.56 -7.04
CA LEU A 151 6.69 11.11 -8.38
C LEU A 151 7.90 11.89 -8.93
N SER A 152 8.85 12.27 -8.08
CA SER A 152 10.05 13.02 -8.47
C SER A 152 11.04 12.21 -9.33
N GLY A 153 10.93 10.88 -9.31
CA GLY A 153 11.79 9.92 -10.01
C GLY A 153 11.36 9.61 -11.45
N GLU A 154 11.49 8.33 -11.84
CA GLU A 154 11.11 7.80 -13.16
C GLU A 154 9.60 7.55 -13.27
N SER A 155 8.77 8.55 -12.92
CA SER A 155 7.31 8.40 -12.89
C SER A 155 6.65 8.55 -14.28
N PRO A 156 5.44 8.01 -14.49
CA PRO A 156 4.68 8.17 -15.73
C PRO A 156 4.40 9.64 -16.11
N ILE A 157 4.35 10.51 -15.11
CA ILE A 157 4.19 11.96 -15.26
C ILE A 157 5.47 12.59 -15.82
N ARG A 158 6.63 12.26 -15.26
CA ARG A 158 7.91 12.89 -15.60
C ARG A 158 8.56 12.27 -16.84
N GLN A 159 8.29 11.01 -17.10
CA GLN A 159 8.88 10.23 -18.20
C GLN A 159 7.81 9.47 -18.99
N PRO A 160 6.84 10.15 -19.62
CA PRO A 160 5.69 9.52 -20.29
C PRO A 160 6.04 8.65 -21.50
N THR A 161 7.31 8.63 -21.93
CA THR A 161 7.81 7.78 -23.01
C THR A 161 8.33 6.43 -22.52
N ILE A 162 8.47 6.24 -21.20
CA ILE A 162 8.87 4.97 -20.60
C ILE A 162 7.59 4.21 -20.23
N PRO A 163 7.43 2.95 -20.68
CA PRO A 163 6.27 2.15 -20.30
C PRO A 163 6.40 1.70 -18.83
N LEU A 164 5.26 1.42 -18.17
CA LEU A 164 5.22 1.00 -16.76
C LEU A 164 6.02 -0.30 -16.48
N ASP A 165 6.13 -1.19 -17.47
CA ASP A 165 6.92 -2.43 -17.38
C ASP A 165 8.33 -2.28 -17.97
N GLY A 166 8.79 -1.05 -18.19
CA GLY A 166 10.10 -0.70 -18.73
C GLY A 166 11.04 -0.08 -17.69
N GLY A 167 11.97 0.77 -18.16
CA GLY A 167 12.89 1.51 -17.29
C GLY A 167 13.93 0.63 -16.59
N ALA A 168 14.50 1.14 -15.49
CA ALA A 168 15.55 0.45 -14.73
C ALA A 168 15.04 -0.80 -14.00
N GLN A 169 13.74 -0.83 -13.67
CA GLN A 169 13.13 -1.87 -12.85
C GLN A 169 12.48 -2.97 -13.71
N ASN A 170 12.09 -2.66 -14.95
CA ASN A 170 11.42 -3.57 -15.89
C ASN A 170 10.19 -4.26 -15.25
N THR A 171 9.52 -3.53 -14.36
CA THR A 171 8.33 -3.83 -13.57
C THR A 171 7.80 -2.51 -13.02
N GLY A 172 6.52 -2.44 -12.64
CA GLY A 172 5.97 -1.29 -11.93
C GLY A 172 6.60 -1.11 -10.54
N SER A 173 6.57 0.13 -10.04
CA SER A 173 7.10 0.54 -8.74
C SER A 173 6.27 1.65 -8.10
N TYR A 174 6.72 2.17 -6.95
CA TYR A 174 6.02 3.18 -6.15
C TYR A 174 5.54 4.38 -7.00
N GLU A 175 6.38 4.87 -7.90
CA GLU A 175 6.10 6.02 -8.77
C GLU A 175 5.01 5.79 -9.82
N ASP A 176 4.65 4.54 -10.07
CA ASP A 176 3.63 4.13 -11.06
C ASP A 176 2.23 4.06 -10.46
N CYS A 177 2.07 4.28 -9.14
CA CYS A 177 0.79 4.22 -8.41
C CYS A 177 -0.35 5.05 -9.05
N VAL A 178 -0.01 6.13 -9.74
CA VAL A 178 -0.96 6.96 -10.50
C VAL A 178 -1.73 6.18 -11.57
N TRP A 179 -1.19 5.05 -12.03
CA TRP A 179 -1.90 4.11 -12.90
C TRP A 179 -3.15 3.54 -12.24
N GLU A 180 -3.03 3.02 -11.01
CA GLU A 180 -4.15 2.46 -10.26
C GLU A 180 -5.08 3.55 -9.69
N MET A 181 -4.54 4.71 -9.34
CA MET A 181 -5.35 5.89 -9.02
C MET A 181 -6.24 6.31 -10.19
N TRP A 182 -5.69 6.36 -11.41
CA TRP A 182 -6.47 6.66 -12.60
C TRP A 182 -7.57 5.61 -12.86
N MET A 183 -7.24 4.31 -12.76
CA MET A 183 -8.21 3.24 -12.96
C MET A 183 -9.34 3.29 -11.92
N SER A 184 -9.00 3.45 -10.64
CA SER A 184 -9.99 3.54 -9.56
C SER A 184 -10.85 4.81 -9.65
N GLN A 185 -10.33 5.95 -10.10
CA GLN A 185 -11.14 7.14 -10.35
C GLN A 185 -12.03 7.00 -11.59
N THR A 186 -11.64 6.17 -12.57
CA THR A 186 -12.39 5.96 -13.80
C THR A 186 -13.53 4.95 -13.63
N TRP A 187 -13.27 3.85 -12.90
CA TRP A 187 -14.17 2.70 -12.81
C TRP A 187 -14.59 2.32 -11.40
N GLY A 188 -14.10 3.04 -10.39
CA GLY A 188 -14.30 2.70 -8.98
C GLY A 188 -13.24 1.73 -8.46
N VAL A 189 -13.23 1.55 -7.14
CA VAL A 189 -12.34 0.60 -6.45
C VAL A 189 -12.58 -0.84 -6.93
N GLU A 190 -13.80 -1.11 -7.43
CA GLU A 190 -14.24 -2.36 -8.02
C GLU A 190 -13.30 -2.86 -9.13
N PHE A 191 -12.70 -1.96 -9.92
CA PHE A 191 -11.75 -2.39 -10.95
C PHE A 191 -10.50 -3.04 -10.34
N ILE A 192 -9.95 -2.44 -9.28
CA ILE A 192 -8.76 -2.97 -8.60
C ILE A 192 -9.12 -4.26 -7.85
N HIS A 193 -10.33 -4.34 -7.29
CA HIS A 193 -10.86 -5.57 -6.71
C HIS A 193 -10.96 -6.71 -7.73
N ASP A 194 -11.58 -6.48 -8.89
CA ASP A 194 -11.70 -7.47 -9.98
C ASP A 194 -10.33 -7.92 -10.50
N TYR A 195 -9.35 -7.01 -10.55
CA TYR A 195 -7.96 -7.35 -10.83
C TYR A 195 -7.42 -8.37 -9.83
N TRP A 196 -7.52 -8.09 -8.53
CA TRP A 196 -7.02 -9.00 -7.50
C TRP A 196 -7.80 -10.33 -7.45
N GLU A 197 -9.11 -10.33 -7.69
CA GLU A 197 -9.90 -11.56 -7.86
C GLU A 197 -9.36 -12.41 -9.02
N TYR A 198 -9.07 -11.79 -10.16
CA TYR A 198 -8.46 -12.49 -11.29
C TYR A 198 -7.09 -13.07 -10.94
N ARG A 199 -6.26 -12.31 -10.21
CA ARG A 199 -4.91 -12.73 -9.79
C ARG A 199 -4.90 -13.95 -8.88
N GLN A 200 -5.93 -14.18 -8.07
CA GLN A 200 -6.02 -15.35 -7.18
C GLN A 200 -5.75 -16.69 -7.87
N THR A 201 -6.22 -16.85 -9.11
CA THR A 201 -6.06 -18.10 -9.87
C THR A 201 -5.16 -17.98 -11.11
N HIS A 202 -4.65 -16.78 -11.41
CA HIS A 202 -3.89 -16.49 -12.64
C HIS A 202 -2.50 -15.93 -12.36
N THR A 203 -1.87 -16.34 -11.26
CA THR A 203 -0.58 -15.82 -10.78
C THR A 203 0.56 -15.90 -11.82
N LEU A 204 0.48 -16.82 -12.80
CA LEU A 204 1.47 -16.99 -13.87
C LEU A 204 1.24 -16.09 -15.10
N VAL A 205 0.09 -15.41 -15.21
CA VAL A 205 -0.17 -14.43 -16.26
C VAL A 205 0.63 -13.17 -15.93
N SER A 206 1.19 -12.48 -16.92
CA SER A 206 1.88 -11.21 -16.65
C SER A 206 0.90 -10.17 -16.12
N VAL A 207 1.40 -9.23 -15.33
CA VAL A 207 0.57 -8.16 -14.72
C VAL A 207 -0.12 -7.33 -15.80
N MET A 208 0.60 -6.89 -16.83
CA MET A 208 0.00 -6.11 -17.94
C MET A 208 -1.10 -6.87 -18.68
N ASN A 209 -0.94 -8.18 -18.93
CA ASN A 209 -2.00 -8.99 -19.55
C ASN A 209 -3.20 -9.20 -18.61
N SER A 210 -2.96 -9.19 -17.29
CA SER A 210 -4.03 -9.27 -16.29
C SER A 210 -4.85 -7.97 -16.27
N PHE A 211 -4.18 -6.80 -16.31
CA PHE A 211 -4.88 -5.52 -16.49
C PHE A 211 -5.65 -5.48 -17.81
N GLU A 212 -5.06 -5.90 -18.92
CA GLU A 212 -5.76 -5.96 -20.21
C GLU A 212 -7.01 -6.87 -20.14
N TYR A 213 -6.91 -8.03 -19.48
CA TYR A 213 -8.05 -8.92 -19.30
C TYR A 213 -9.21 -8.25 -18.56
N VAL A 214 -8.93 -7.57 -17.44
CA VAL A 214 -9.96 -6.88 -16.65
C VAL A 214 -10.50 -5.66 -17.39
N MET A 215 -9.63 -4.85 -18.01
CA MET A 215 -10.04 -3.72 -18.87
C MET A 215 -11.05 -4.11 -19.94
N ASN A 216 -10.87 -5.27 -20.57
CA ASN A 216 -11.81 -5.77 -21.57
C ASN A 216 -13.21 -6.03 -20.97
N GLN A 217 -13.32 -6.37 -19.68
CA GLN A 217 -14.62 -6.49 -18.99
C GLN A 217 -15.30 -5.14 -18.77
N TYR A 218 -14.50 -4.08 -18.65
CA TYR A 218 -14.95 -2.68 -18.53
C TYR A 218 -15.13 -1.97 -19.89
N GLY A 219 -15.05 -2.72 -21.00
CA GLY A 219 -15.32 -2.21 -22.34
C GLY A 219 -14.23 -1.35 -22.95
N THR A 220 -12.99 -1.46 -22.47
CA THR A 220 -11.79 -0.81 -23.04
C THR A 220 -10.69 -1.83 -23.31
N THR A 221 -9.75 -1.48 -24.16
CA THR A 221 -8.48 -2.23 -24.31
C THR A 221 -7.36 -1.58 -23.52
N LEU A 222 -6.26 -2.31 -23.29
CA LEU A 222 -5.04 -1.73 -22.68
C LEU A 222 -4.50 -0.55 -23.51
N THR A 223 -4.57 -0.62 -24.84
CA THR A 223 -4.11 0.47 -25.72
C THR A 223 -4.97 1.73 -25.57
N GLU A 224 -6.29 1.59 -25.52
CA GLU A 224 -7.20 2.72 -25.31
C GLU A 224 -7.07 3.29 -23.90
N GLY A 225 -6.99 2.41 -22.88
CA GLY A 225 -6.78 2.81 -21.49
C GLY A 225 -5.47 3.56 -21.29
N TRP A 226 -4.38 3.08 -21.89
CA TRP A 226 -3.08 3.76 -21.86
C TRP A 226 -3.13 5.16 -22.48
N ALA A 227 -3.84 5.32 -23.60
CA ALA A 227 -4.02 6.62 -24.23
C ALA A 227 -4.81 7.60 -23.34
N LEU A 228 -5.85 7.11 -22.65
CA LEU A 228 -6.63 7.89 -21.70
C LEU A 228 -5.82 8.28 -20.46
N PHE A 229 -5.08 7.35 -19.88
CA PHE A 229 -4.17 7.61 -18.76
C PHE A 229 -3.11 8.66 -19.12
N THR A 230 -2.49 8.53 -20.29
CA THR A 230 -1.49 9.51 -20.76
C THR A 230 -2.11 10.90 -20.95
N ALA A 231 -3.34 10.96 -21.48
CA ALA A 231 -4.07 12.22 -21.61
C ALA A 231 -4.46 12.81 -20.25
N TRP A 232 -4.81 11.95 -19.27
CA TRP A 232 -5.11 12.34 -17.91
C TRP A 232 -3.88 12.98 -17.25
N ASN A 233 -2.73 12.29 -17.24
CA ASN A 233 -1.46 12.83 -16.72
C ASN A 233 -1.10 14.18 -17.38
N TYR A 234 -1.26 14.31 -18.69
CA TYR A 234 -1.00 15.58 -19.38
C TYR A 234 -1.94 16.72 -18.91
N GLY A 235 -3.19 16.40 -18.60
CA GLY A 235 -4.20 17.35 -18.17
C GLY A 235 -4.12 17.74 -16.68
N THR A 236 -3.61 16.84 -15.83
CA THR A 236 -3.62 16.99 -14.37
C THR A 236 -2.26 17.29 -13.76
N GLY A 237 -1.17 16.96 -14.45
CA GLY A 237 0.19 17.34 -14.04
C GLY A 237 1.03 16.20 -13.52
#